data_AF-A0A0B5D092-F1
#
_entry.id   AF-A0A0B5D092-F1
#
_cell.length_a   1.000
_cell.length_b   1.000
_cell.length_c   1.000
_cell.angle_alpha   90.00
_cell.angle_beta   90.00
_cell.angle_gamma   90.00
#
_symmetry.space_group_name_H-M   'P 1'
#
loop_
_entity.id
_entity.type
_entity.pdbx_description
1 polymer ?
#
loop_
_entity_poly.entity_id
_entity_poly.type
_entity_poly.pdbx_seq_one_letter_code
_entity_poly.pdbx_strand_id
1 'polypeptide(L)'
;MRPLCLLPVIILLVSACAQPEPGPTPTVTVTTSASEEHGGTRSPDPTTPNPTTTHETTAQTEDFARERARELLNNEIYSALGLELDLIGEGFSREDARRAVDSLDVDWREQAALAVGELSMFTMNSRVGMMNDLQAGGFTREEAQYGVDNVYVDYYEKAHAMAHYLSYNMDYVLFEDIRQLLIDEHGFLPEEADWAIENLHPDAVG
;
A
#
# COMPACT_ATOMS: atom_id res chain seq x y z
N MET A 1 -13.59 21.54 -11.04
CA MET A 1 -12.72 20.60 -11.78
C MET A 1 -11.63 20.21 -10.80
N ARG A 2 -11.72 19.01 -10.21
CA ARG A 2 -10.68 18.52 -9.31
C ARG A 2 -9.46 18.13 -10.16
N PRO A 3 -8.24 18.57 -9.84
CA PRO A 3 -7.06 18.10 -10.57
C PRO A 3 -6.97 16.57 -10.39
N LEU A 4 -6.80 15.84 -11.49
CA LEU A 4 -6.43 14.42 -11.45
C LEU A 4 -5.11 14.33 -10.66
N CYS A 5 -5.17 13.89 -9.41
CA CYS A 5 -3.98 13.53 -8.65
C CYS A 5 -3.66 12.09 -9.04
N LEU A 6 -2.58 11.89 -9.79
CA LEU A 6 -1.98 10.57 -9.95
C LEU A 6 -1.57 10.13 -8.54
N LEU A 7 -2.32 9.19 -7.95
CA LEU A 7 -1.85 8.47 -6.77
C LEU A 7 -0.42 8.02 -7.07
N PRO A 8 0.57 8.26 -6.20
CA PRO A 8 1.82 7.55 -6.29
C PRO A 8 1.47 6.10 -5.98
N VAL A 9 1.19 5.32 -7.02
CA VAL A 9 1.27 3.87 -7.00
C VAL A 9 2.73 3.56 -6.70
N ILE A 10 3.09 3.59 -5.42
CA ILE A 10 4.35 3.09 -4.92
C ILE A 10 4.23 1.57 -5.00
N ILE A 11 4.36 1.02 -6.21
CA ILE A 11 4.74 -0.37 -6.39
C ILE A 11 6.15 -0.46 -5.82
N LEU A 12 6.25 -0.86 -4.55
CA LEU A 12 7.48 -1.38 -3.99
C LEU A 12 7.81 -2.67 -4.76
N LEU A 13 8.50 -2.51 -5.90
CA LEU A 13 9.25 -3.58 -6.53
C LEU A 13 10.38 -3.94 -5.55
N VAL A 14 10.10 -4.84 -4.61
CA VAL A 14 11.12 -5.51 -3.83
C VAL A 14 11.87 -6.43 -4.79
N SER A 15 12.86 -5.86 -5.47
CA SER A 15 13.87 -6.62 -6.19
C SER A 15 14.61 -7.49 -5.17
N ALA A 16 14.32 -8.78 -5.20
CA ALA A 16 14.98 -9.79 -4.40
C ALA A 16 16.44 -9.93 -4.86
N CYS A 17 17.32 -9.10 -4.30
CA CYS A 17 18.75 -9.37 -4.29
C CYS A 17 19.05 -10.31 -3.11
N ALA A 18 19.47 -11.51 -3.48
CA ALA A 18 19.90 -12.60 -2.60
C ALA A 18 20.73 -12.12 -1.40
N GLN A 19 20.33 -12.57 -0.20
CA GLN A 19 21.14 -12.44 1.01
C GLN A 19 22.40 -13.30 0.89
N PRO A 20 23.60 -12.78 1.19
CA PRO A 20 24.75 -13.61 1.52
C PRO A 20 24.59 -14.17 2.95
N GLU A 21 24.84 -15.48 3.10
CA GLU A 21 24.76 -16.23 4.36
C GLU A 21 25.62 -15.64 5.50
N PRO A 22 25.23 -15.84 6.77
CA PRO A 22 26.02 -15.42 7.92
C PRO A 22 27.27 -16.31 8.09
N GLY A 23 28.45 -15.71 7.88
CA GLY A 23 29.74 -16.29 8.25
C GLY A 23 29.96 -16.38 9.78
N PRO A 24 30.97 -17.15 10.24
CA PRO A 24 31.03 -17.64 11.62
C PRO A 24 31.43 -16.57 12.66
N THR A 25 30.79 -16.69 13.82
CA THR A 25 30.99 -15.96 15.08
C THR A 25 32.45 -15.82 15.53
N PRO A 26 32.94 -14.61 15.87
CA PRO A 26 34.16 -14.46 16.63
C PRO A 26 33.90 -14.63 18.14
N THR A 27 34.61 -15.59 18.74
CA THR A 27 34.77 -15.80 20.18
C THR A 27 35.36 -14.56 20.86
N VAL A 28 34.64 -13.95 21.80
CA VAL A 28 35.15 -12.86 22.65
C VAL A 28 35.78 -13.47 23.90
N THR A 29 37.11 -13.38 23.98
CA THR A 29 37.90 -13.70 25.17
C THR A 29 37.71 -12.62 26.23
N VAL A 30 37.32 -13.03 27.44
CA VAL A 30 37.24 -12.20 28.63
C VAL A 30 38.66 -11.87 29.12
N THR A 31 38.97 -10.60 29.26
CA THR A 31 40.13 -10.13 30.03
C THR A 31 39.64 -9.17 31.12
N THR A 32 39.61 -9.70 32.35
CA THR A 32 39.50 -8.95 33.59
C THR A 32 40.78 -8.15 33.85
N SER A 33 40.63 -6.88 34.24
CA SER A 33 41.66 -6.15 34.97
C SER A 33 40.99 -5.19 35.97
N ALA A 34 41.49 -5.21 37.21
CA ALA A 34 40.97 -4.52 38.39
C ALA A 34 42.05 -3.64 39.06
N SER A 35 41.58 -2.75 39.97
CA SER A 35 42.29 -1.84 40.91
C SER A 35 42.80 -0.50 40.38
N GLU A 36 42.68 0.66 41.06
CA GLU A 36 41.97 1.05 42.30
C GLU A 36 42.00 2.60 42.43
N GLU A 37 40.89 3.17 42.91
CA GLU A 37 40.69 4.30 43.84
C GLU A 37 41.62 5.55 43.91
N HIS A 38 41.06 6.75 43.67
CA HIS A 38 41.19 7.87 44.62
C HIS A 38 40.02 8.88 44.49
N GLY A 39 39.48 9.29 45.64
CA GLY A 39 38.19 9.93 45.79
C GLY A 39 38.11 11.44 45.49
N GLY A 40 36.86 11.90 45.38
CA GLY A 40 36.48 13.30 45.22
C GLY A 40 34.97 13.48 45.27
N THR A 41 34.43 13.63 46.48
CA THR A 41 33.03 13.92 46.77
C THR A 41 32.55 15.22 46.15
N ARG A 42 31.62 15.17 45.19
CA ARG A 42 30.50 16.14 45.10
C ARG A 42 29.35 15.59 44.25
N SER A 43 28.23 15.35 44.92
CA SER A 43 26.93 15.04 44.34
C SER A 43 26.44 16.22 43.49
N PRO A 44 26.08 16.02 42.21
CA PRO A 44 24.99 16.78 41.63
C PRO A 44 23.69 16.12 42.12
N ASP A 45 22.83 16.94 42.71
CA ASP A 45 21.45 16.61 43.04
C ASP A 45 20.74 16.06 41.78
N PRO A 46 20.11 14.87 41.80
CA PRO A 46 19.27 14.45 40.69
C PRO A 46 17.97 15.25 40.78
N THR A 47 17.94 16.43 40.17
CA THR A 47 16.68 17.08 39.84
C THR A 47 15.89 16.12 38.98
N THR A 48 14.94 15.44 39.62
CA THR A 48 13.95 14.59 38.97
C THR A 48 13.20 15.47 37.97
N PRO A 49 13.25 15.20 36.65
CA PRO A 49 12.38 15.89 35.72
C PRO A 49 10.94 15.58 36.12
N ASN A 50 10.16 16.63 36.33
CA ASN A 50 8.75 16.53 36.66
C ASN A 50 8.07 15.70 35.55
N PRO A 51 7.35 14.59 35.85
CA PRO A 51 6.77 13.70 34.82
C PRO A 51 5.65 14.35 33.99
N THR A 52 5.29 15.60 34.29
CA THR A 52 4.21 16.33 33.62
C THR A 52 4.56 16.77 32.19
N THR A 53 5.82 17.08 31.88
CA THR A 53 6.19 17.69 30.59
C THR A 53 6.16 16.70 29.41
N THR A 54 6.46 15.43 29.64
CA THR A 54 6.45 14.41 28.57
C THR A 54 5.02 14.14 28.10
N HIS A 55 4.06 14.00 29.01
CA HIS A 55 2.67 13.69 28.65
C HIS A 55 1.97 14.84 27.91
N GLU A 56 2.22 16.11 28.29
CA GLU A 56 1.66 17.25 27.56
C GLU A 56 2.23 17.38 26.14
N THR A 57 3.54 17.14 25.97
CA THR A 57 4.19 17.19 24.66
C THR A 57 3.72 16.03 23.76
N THR A 58 3.51 14.83 24.31
CA THR A 58 2.99 13.69 23.56
C THR A 58 1.51 13.90 23.16
N ALA A 59 0.67 14.43 24.05
CA ALA A 59 -0.73 14.70 23.74
C ALA A 59 -0.90 15.76 22.63
N GLN A 60 -0.06 16.80 22.62
CA GLN A 60 -0.07 17.81 21.55
C GLN A 60 0.33 17.25 20.18
N THR A 61 1.30 16.32 20.14
CA THR A 61 1.73 15.66 18.90
C THR A 61 0.64 14.73 18.36
N GLU A 62 -0.11 14.04 19.23
CA GLU A 62 -1.22 13.17 18.83
C GLU A 62 -2.37 13.96 18.18
N ASP A 63 -2.78 15.09 18.78
CA ASP A 63 -3.84 15.93 18.21
C ASP A 63 -3.42 16.53 16.86
N PHE A 64 -2.14 16.89 16.69
CA PHE A 64 -1.61 17.36 15.41
C PHE A 64 -1.62 16.24 14.35
N ALA A 65 -1.22 15.02 14.72
CA ALA A 65 -1.27 13.85 13.82
C ALA A 65 -2.70 13.55 13.37
N ARG A 66 -3.66 13.62 14.29
CA ARG A 66 -5.09 13.38 13.99
C ARG A 66 -5.65 14.43 13.04
N GLU A 67 -5.36 15.71 13.25
CA GLU A 67 -5.82 16.76 12.35
C GLU A 67 -5.20 16.59 10.96
N ARG A 68 -3.90 16.28 10.91
CA ARG A 68 -3.23 16.02 9.64
C ARG A 68 -3.83 14.81 8.89
N ALA A 69 -4.15 13.74 9.61
CA ALA A 69 -4.81 12.56 9.04
C ALA A 69 -6.16 12.91 8.40
N ARG A 70 -6.96 13.78 9.05
CA ARG A 70 -8.23 14.27 8.49
C ARG A 70 -8.03 15.13 7.25
N GLU A 71 -7.03 16.01 7.26
CA GLU A 71 -6.69 16.82 6.08
C GLU A 71 -6.33 15.94 4.88
N LEU A 72 -5.51 14.90 5.09
CA LEU A 72 -5.13 13.96 4.04
C LEU A 72 -6.35 13.21 3.48
N LEU A 73 -7.20 12.63 4.35
CA LEU A 73 -8.43 11.93 3.95
C LEU A 73 -9.46 12.82 3.24
N ASN A 74 -9.47 14.13 3.51
CA ASN A 74 -10.35 15.06 2.81
C ASN A 74 -9.90 15.33 1.37
N ASN A 75 -8.63 15.03 1.04
CA ASN A 75 -8.03 15.31 -0.25
C ASN A 75 -7.84 14.06 -1.11
N GLU A 76 -7.53 12.92 -0.51
CA GLU A 76 -7.18 11.67 -1.22
C GLU A 76 -7.86 10.44 -0.61
N ILE A 77 -7.85 9.33 -1.35
CA ILE A 77 -8.38 8.03 -0.92
C ILE A 77 -7.26 7.27 -0.21
N TYR A 78 -7.56 6.76 0.98
CA TYR A 78 -6.58 6.04 1.80
C TYR A 78 -7.11 4.72 2.34
N SER A 79 -6.22 3.73 2.44
CA SER A 79 -6.34 2.67 3.43
C SER A 79 -5.85 3.17 4.80
N ALA A 80 -6.27 2.51 5.88
CA ALA A 80 -5.78 2.83 7.22
C ALA A 80 -4.24 2.74 7.29
N LEU A 81 -3.68 1.68 6.70
CA LEU A 81 -2.23 1.48 6.64
C LEU A 81 -1.53 2.56 5.80
N GLY A 82 -2.08 2.90 4.64
CA GLY A 82 -1.52 3.95 3.79
C GLY A 82 -1.47 5.29 4.50
N LEU A 83 -2.55 5.67 5.18
CA LEU A 83 -2.61 6.91 5.94
C LEU A 83 -1.62 6.93 7.11
N GLU A 84 -1.46 5.80 7.83
CA GLU A 84 -0.45 5.67 8.89
C GLU A 84 0.97 5.87 8.32
N LEU A 85 1.28 5.24 7.18
CA LEU A 85 2.60 5.33 6.56
C LEU A 85 2.92 6.74 6.06
N ASP A 86 1.94 7.45 5.51
CA ASP A 86 2.13 8.84 5.07
C ASP A 86 2.41 9.78 6.25
N LEU A 87 1.68 9.63 7.36
CA LEU A 87 1.98 10.39 8.58
C LEU A 87 3.40 10.09 9.09
N ILE A 88 3.84 8.83 9.07
CA ILE A 88 5.24 8.48 9.42
C ILE A 88 6.22 9.16 8.47
N GLY A 89 5.92 9.20 7.17
CA GLY A 89 6.71 9.90 6.16
C GLY A 89 6.80 11.41 6.39
N GLU A 90 5.74 12.02 6.92
CA GLU A 90 5.70 13.43 7.33
C GLU A 90 6.42 13.72 8.66
N GLY A 91 6.91 12.68 9.35
CA GLY A 91 7.76 12.79 10.53
C GLY A 91 7.05 12.52 11.86
N PHE A 92 5.80 12.05 11.84
CA PHE A 92 5.14 11.57 13.05
C PHE A 92 5.77 10.27 13.55
N SER A 93 5.77 10.05 14.87
CA SER A 93 6.18 8.76 15.41
C SER A 93 5.18 7.68 14.96
N ARG A 94 5.64 6.43 14.79
CA ARG A 94 4.75 5.31 14.44
C ARG A 94 3.56 5.20 15.39
N GLU A 95 3.79 5.42 16.67
CA GLU A 95 2.74 5.32 17.68
C GLU A 95 1.73 6.47 17.56
N ASP A 96 2.17 7.70 17.33
CA ASP A 96 1.26 8.84 17.14
C ASP A 96 0.47 8.73 15.84
N ALA A 97 1.10 8.29 14.75
CA ALA A 97 0.44 8.04 13.46
C ALA A 97 -0.64 6.96 13.60
N ARG A 98 -0.31 5.83 14.23
CA ARG A 98 -1.27 4.74 14.45
C ARG A 98 -2.43 5.19 15.32
N ARG A 99 -2.18 5.89 16.44
CA ARG A 99 -3.27 6.44 17.29
C ARG A 99 -4.12 7.45 16.56
N ALA A 100 -3.51 8.31 15.75
CA ALA A 100 -4.23 9.27 14.94
C ALA A 100 -5.23 8.56 14.01
N VAL A 101 -4.78 7.58 13.23
CA VAL A 101 -5.64 6.79 12.33
C VAL A 101 -6.70 5.99 13.09
N ASP A 102 -6.31 5.28 14.16
CA ASP A 102 -7.23 4.49 15.00
C ASP A 102 -8.33 5.35 15.67
N SER A 103 -8.08 6.65 15.85
CA SER A 103 -9.03 7.59 16.46
C SER A 103 -10.04 8.22 15.49
N LEU A 104 -9.91 7.95 14.19
CA LEU A 104 -10.83 8.47 13.18
C LEU A 104 -12.09 7.61 13.08
N ASP A 105 -13.23 8.27 12.88
CA ASP A 105 -14.50 7.61 12.56
C ASP A 105 -14.64 7.50 11.04
N VAL A 106 -13.92 6.54 10.45
CA VAL A 106 -13.82 6.33 8.99
C VAL A 106 -14.24 4.92 8.64
N ASP A 107 -15.12 4.78 7.64
CA ASP A 107 -15.40 3.49 7.03
C ASP A 107 -14.35 3.17 5.96
N TRP A 108 -13.36 2.36 6.34
CA TRP A 108 -12.30 1.92 5.44
C TRP A 108 -12.80 1.07 4.27
N ARG A 109 -13.98 0.45 4.40
CA ARG A 109 -14.62 -0.28 3.29
C ARG A 109 -15.20 0.69 2.27
N GLU A 110 -15.72 1.83 2.71
CA GLU A 110 -16.14 2.91 1.83
C GLU A 110 -14.93 3.51 1.08
N GLN A 111 -13.80 3.70 1.76
CA GLN A 111 -12.54 4.09 1.11
C GLN A 111 -12.09 3.08 0.05
N ALA A 112 -12.20 1.77 0.32
CA ALA A 112 -11.89 0.74 -0.66
C ALA A 112 -12.83 0.79 -1.88
N ALA A 113 -14.12 1.07 -1.69
CA ALA A 113 -15.06 1.26 -2.79
C ALA A 113 -14.71 2.50 -3.64
N LEU A 114 -14.34 3.62 -3.00
CA LEU A 114 -13.84 4.80 -3.71
C LEU A 114 -12.58 4.46 -4.52
N ALA A 115 -11.65 3.69 -3.95
CA ALA A 115 -10.44 3.25 -4.62
C ALA A 115 -10.75 2.39 -5.86
N VAL A 116 -11.71 1.45 -5.79
CA VAL A 116 -12.14 0.67 -6.98
C VAL A 116 -12.70 1.59 -8.05
N GLY A 117 -13.53 2.56 -7.68
CA GLY A 117 -14.07 3.55 -8.60
C GLY A 117 -12.97 4.28 -9.35
N GLU A 118 -11.97 4.80 -8.64
CA GLU A 118 -10.85 5.53 -9.25
C GLU A 118 -9.92 4.60 -10.07
N LEU A 119 -9.47 3.49 -9.50
CA LEU A 119 -8.57 2.55 -10.19
C LEU A 119 -9.19 2.01 -11.48
N SER A 120 -10.50 1.75 -11.50
CA SER A 120 -11.20 1.25 -12.69
C SER A 120 -11.20 2.23 -13.87
N MET A 121 -10.93 3.52 -13.63
CA MET A 121 -10.81 4.54 -14.69
C MET A 121 -9.45 4.51 -15.39
N PHE A 122 -8.41 3.97 -14.73
CA PHE A 122 -7.03 4.04 -15.20
C PHE A 122 -6.39 2.68 -15.44
N THR A 123 -7.01 1.60 -14.96
CA THR A 123 -6.49 0.24 -15.08
C THR A 123 -7.41 -0.66 -15.91
N MET A 124 -6.81 -1.72 -16.45
CA MET A 124 -7.48 -2.77 -17.22
C MET A 124 -7.39 -4.10 -16.47
N ASN A 125 -7.61 -4.03 -15.16
CA ASN A 125 -7.44 -5.17 -14.27
C ASN A 125 -8.65 -6.09 -14.30
N SER A 126 -8.38 -7.40 -14.18
CA SER A 126 -9.39 -8.38 -13.80
C SER A 126 -9.90 -8.12 -12.38
N ARG A 127 -10.96 -8.84 -11.98
CA ARG A 127 -11.46 -8.81 -10.61
C ARG A 127 -10.38 -9.17 -9.58
N VAL A 128 -9.55 -10.17 -9.89
CA VAL A 128 -8.43 -10.60 -9.03
C VAL A 128 -7.31 -9.55 -9.04
N GLY A 129 -7.00 -8.96 -10.19
CA GLY A 129 -6.05 -7.85 -10.28
C GLY A 129 -6.46 -6.66 -9.41
N MET A 130 -7.74 -6.25 -9.47
CA MET A 130 -8.27 -5.17 -8.65
C MET A 130 -8.14 -5.47 -7.14
N MET A 131 -8.43 -6.71 -6.73
CA MET A 131 -8.21 -7.16 -5.34
C MET A 131 -6.74 -7.05 -4.91
N ASN A 132 -5.81 -7.38 -5.80
CA ASN A 132 -4.38 -7.32 -5.51
C ASN A 132 -3.90 -5.87 -5.40
N ASP A 133 -4.37 -4.98 -6.28
CA ASP A 133 -4.00 -3.56 -6.25
C ASP A 133 -4.49 -2.87 -4.98
N LEU A 134 -5.72 -3.16 -4.53
CA LEU A 134 -6.21 -2.64 -3.25
C LEU A 134 -5.38 -3.13 -2.06
N GLN A 135 -5.02 -4.42 -2.03
CA GLN A 135 -4.17 -4.96 -0.96
C GLN A 135 -2.75 -4.39 -1.00
N ALA A 136 -2.20 -4.17 -2.19
CA ALA A 136 -0.92 -3.47 -2.37
C ALA A 136 -1.01 -2.01 -1.89
N GLY A 137 -2.16 -1.37 -2.06
CA GLY A 137 -2.51 -0.06 -1.48
C GLY A 137 -2.78 -0.07 0.03
N GLY A 138 -2.62 -1.23 0.70
CA GLY A 138 -2.72 -1.35 2.15
C GLY A 138 -4.13 -1.61 2.69
N PHE A 139 -5.13 -1.84 1.83
CA PHE A 139 -6.44 -2.32 2.28
C PHE A 139 -6.34 -3.75 2.78
N THR A 140 -7.12 -4.08 3.81
CA THR A 140 -7.30 -5.48 4.22
C THR A 140 -8.01 -6.26 3.13
N ARG A 141 -7.89 -7.59 3.15
CA ARG A 141 -8.58 -8.45 2.20
C ARG A 141 -10.09 -8.24 2.24
N GLU A 142 -10.66 -8.06 3.42
CA GLU A 142 -12.09 -7.85 3.63
C GLU A 142 -12.57 -6.50 3.09
N GLU A 143 -11.78 -5.43 3.25
CA GLU A 143 -12.07 -4.11 2.67
C GLU A 143 -11.96 -4.13 1.15
N ALA A 144 -10.90 -4.73 0.60
CA ALA A 144 -10.72 -4.90 -0.84
C ALA A 144 -11.90 -5.67 -1.45
N GLN A 145 -12.28 -6.78 -0.81
CA GLN A 145 -13.42 -7.60 -1.24
C GLN A 145 -14.72 -6.79 -1.21
N TYR A 146 -14.94 -6.02 -0.15
CA TYR A 146 -16.11 -5.16 -0.07
C TYR A 146 -16.12 -4.13 -1.21
N GLY A 147 -15.01 -3.45 -1.48
CA GLY A 147 -14.92 -2.48 -2.57
C GLY A 147 -15.28 -3.10 -3.92
N VAL A 148 -14.69 -4.25 -4.23
CA VAL A 148 -14.93 -4.96 -5.50
C VAL A 148 -16.36 -5.48 -5.62
N ASP A 149 -16.99 -5.89 -4.51
CA ASP A 149 -18.38 -6.38 -4.53
C ASP A 149 -19.43 -5.27 -4.63
N ASN A 150 -19.10 -4.05 -4.18
CA ASN A 150 -20.07 -2.96 -4.06
C ASN A 150 -19.93 -1.88 -5.14
N VAL A 151 -18.93 -2.00 -6.02
CA VAL A 151 -18.73 -1.09 -7.15
C VAL A 151 -18.91 -1.85 -8.45
N TYR A 152 -19.76 -1.33 -9.34
CA TYR A 152 -19.91 -1.90 -10.67
C TYR A 152 -18.66 -1.62 -11.51
N VAL A 153 -18.00 -2.69 -11.95
CA VAL A 153 -16.92 -2.67 -12.94
C VAL A 153 -17.28 -3.66 -14.03
N ASP A 154 -17.24 -3.20 -15.28
CA ASP A 154 -17.48 -4.06 -16.43
C ASP A 154 -16.20 -4.83 -16.79
N TYR A 155 -16.03 -6.03 -16.23
CA TYR A 155 -14.83 -6.83 -16.47
C TYR A 155 -14.73 -7.40 -17.88
N TYR A 156 -15.83 -7.48 -18.64
CA TYR A 156 -15.80 -7.78 -20.07
C TYR A 156 -15.13 -6.63 -20.84
N GLU A 157 -15.48 -5.38 -20.52
CA GLU A 157 -14.82 -4.20 -21.07
C GLU A 157 -13.34 -4.16 -20.71
N LYS A 158 -12.97 -4.47 -19.45
CA LYS A 158 -11.56 -4.53 -19.03
C LYS A 158 -10.77 -5.61 -19.76
N ALA A 159 -11.34 -6.80 -19.94
CA ALA A 159 -10.71 -7.89 -20.68
C ALA A 159 -10.50 -7.51 -22.16
N HIS A 160 -11.50 -6.88 -22.79
CA HIS A 160 -11.41 -6.42 -24.18
C HIS A 160 -10.38 -5.31 -24.38
N ALA A 161 -10.33 -4.35 -23.46
CA ALA A 161 -9.27 -3.35 -23.46
C ALA A 161 -7.88 -4.01 -23.35
N MET A 162 -7.71 -4.98 -22.43
CA MET A 162 -6.44 -5.70 -22.28
C MET A 162 -6.08 -6.50 -23.53
N ALA A 163 -7.06 -7.16 -24.15
CA ALA A 163 -6.88 -7.87 -25.42
C ALA A 163 -6.39 -6.92 -26.52
N HIS A 164 -6.98 -5.72 -26.64
CA HIS A 164 -6.51 -4.70 -27.57
C HIS A 164 -5.07 -4.27 -27.28
N TYR A 165 -4.73 -4.05 -26.02
CA TYR A 165 -3.37 -3.70 -25.61
C TYR A 165 -2.38 -4.80 -25.99
N LEU A 166 -2.67 -6.06 -25.69
CA LEU A 166 -1.82 -7.20 -26.03
C LEU A 166 -1.67 -7.34 -27.55
N SER A 167 -2.78 -7.28 -28.29
CA SER A 167 -2.77 -7.35 -29.76
C SER A 167 -1.96 -6.24 -30.41
N TYR A 168 -1.95 -5.04 -29.83
CA TYR A 168 -1.21 -3.90 -30.37
C TYR A 168 0.28 -3.94 -30.03
N ASN A 169 0.64 -4.41 -28.83
CA ASN A 169 2.02 -4.35 -28.34
C ASN A 169 2.82 -5.64 -28.58
N MET A 170 2.16 -6.77 -28.85
CA MET A 170 2.83 -8.04 -29.12
C MET A 170 2.78 -8.37 -30.61
N ASP A 171 3.93 -8.31 -31.27
CA ASP A 171 4.07 -8.72 -32.66
C ASP A 171 3.72 -10.20 -32.84
N TYR A 172 2.88 -10.49 -33.84
CA TYR A 172 2.50 -11.85 -34.25
C TYR A 172 1.86 -12.73 -33.17
N VAL A 173 1.26 -12.15 -32.13
CA VAL A 173 0.49 -12.91 -31.12
C VAL A 173 -0.79 -13.46 -31.74
N LEU A 174 -1.10 -14.74 -31.51
CA LEU A 174 -2.36 -15.34 -31.97
C LEU A 174 -3.50 -15.03 -30.99
N PHE A 175 -4.73 -15.06 -31.47
CA PHE A 175 -5.90 -14.85 -30.60
C PHE A 175 -5.97 -15.86 -29.44
N GLU A 176 -5.59 -17.11 -29.68
CA GLU A 176 -5.51 -18.10 -28.60
C GLU A 176 -4.44 -17.74 -27.58
N ASP A 177 -3.29 -17.20 -28.01
CA ASP A 177 -2.24 -16.76 -27.08
C ASP A 177 -2.71 -15.55 -26.25
N ILE A 178 -3.40 -14.58 -26.87
CA ILE A 178 -4.01 -13.45 -26.14
C ILE A 178 -5.02 -13.98 -25.12
N ARG A 179 -5.89 -14.91 -25.52
CA ARG A 179 -6.88 -15.54 -24.65
C ARG A 179 -6.23 -16.16 -23.41
N GLN A 180 -5.17 -16.94 -23.60
CA GLN A 180 -4.46 -17.58 -22.49
C GLN A 180 -3.74 -16.55 -21.61
N LEU A 181 -3.12 -15.53 -22.20
CA LEU A 181 -2.50 -14.44 -21.43
C LEU A 181 -3.52 -13.70 -20.56
N LEU A 182 -4.73 -13.44 -21.07
CA LEU A 182 -5.79 -12.82 -20.27
C LEU A 182 -6.13 -13.66 -19.03
N ILE A 183 -6.20 -14.97 -19.17
CA ILE A 183 -6.56 -15.88 -18.07
C ILE A 183 -5.38 -16.06 -17.11
N ASP A 184 -4.22 -16.47 -17.63
CA ASP A 184 -3.10 -16.95 -16.82
C ASP A 184 -2.29 -15.81 -16.21
N GLU A 185 -2.01 -14.76 -17.00
CA GLU A 185 -1.14 -13.66 -16.59
C GLU A 185 -1.94 -12.47 -16.03
N HIS A 186 -3.16 -12.25 -16.52
CA HIS A 186 -4.00 -11.13 -16.11
C HIS A 186 -5.18 -11.51 -15.22
N GLY A 187 -5.45 -12.81 -15.03
CA GLY A 187 -6.44 -13.31 -14.07
C GLY A 187 -7.90 -13.05 -14.44
N PHE A 188 -8.20 -12.83 -15.72
CA PHE A 188 -9.57 -12.76 -16.22
C PHE A 188 -10.25 -14.13 -16.20
N LEU A 189 -11.58 -14.15 -16.08
CA LEU A 189 -12.34 -15.38 -16.23
C LEU A 189 -12.30 -15.86 -17.69
N PRO A 190 -12.38 -17.19 -17.94
CA PRO A 190 -12.42 -17.72 -19.30
C PRO A 190 -13.50 -17.08 -20.17
N GLU A 191 -14.68 -16.83 -19.62
CA GLU A 191 -15.80 -16.23 -20.36
C GLU A 191 -15.54 -14.75 -20.73
N GLU A 192 -14.83 -14.00 -19.88
CA GLU A 192 -14.42 -12.62 -20.15
C GLU A 192 -13.37 -12.58 -21.25
N ALA A 193 -12.41 -13.52 -21.22
CA ALA A 193 -11.38 -13.66 -22.25
C ALA A 193 -11.96 -14.11 -23.59
N ASP A 194 -12.87 -15.08 -23.60
CA ASP A 194 -13.56 -15.55 -24.80
C ASP A 194 -14.30 -14.40 -25.49
N TRP A 195 -15.10 -13.66 -24.71
CA TRP A 195 -15.83 -12.50 -25.22
C TRP A 195 -14.89 -11.41 -25.73
N ALA A 196 -13.79 -11.14 -25.02
CA ALA A 196 -12.79 -10.15 -25.45
C ALA A 196 -12.19 -10.49 -26.82
N ILE A 197 -11.86 -11.77 -27.06
CA ILE A 197 -11.32 -12.22 -28.35
C ILE A 197 -12.37 -12.13 -29.46
N GLU A 198 -13.60 -12.58 -29.21
CA GLU A 198 -14.70 -12.52 -30.19
C GLU A 198 -14.98 -11.09 -30.66
N ASN A 199 -14.77 -10.11 -29.77
CA ASN A 199 -15.04 -8.70 -30.03
C ASN A 199 -13.79 -7.88 -30.37
N LEU A 200 -12.60 -8.51 -30.47
CA LEU A 200 -11.33 -7.80 -30.69
C LEU A 200 -11.24 -7.13 -32.07
N HIS A 201 -11.81 -7.76 -33.10
CA HIS A 201 -11.87 -7.23 -34.47
C HIS A 201 -13.21 -7.56 -35.13
N PRO A 202 -14.29 -6.82 -34.80
CA PRO A 202 -15.62 -7.10 -35.35
C PRO A 202 -15.68 -6.94 -36.88
N ASP A 203 -14.74 -6.19 -37.49
CA ASP A 203 -14.68 -5.94 -38.93
C ASP A 203 -13.79 -6.91 -39.73
N ALA A 204 -13.09 -7.85 -39.08
CA ALA A 204 -12.21 -8.82 -39.77
C ALA A 204 -12.97 -9.99 -40.41
N VAL A 205 -14.28 -10.07 -40.17
CA VAL A 205 -15.23 -10.96 -40.85
C VAL A 205 -16.01 -10.16 -41.90
N GLY A 206 -15.35 -9.86 -43.02
CA GLY A 206 -15.90 -9.20 -44.19
C GLY A 206 -15.23 -9.64 -45.48
#